data_AF-A0A352NSE9-F1
#
_entry.id   AF-A0A352NSE9-F1
#
_cell.length_a   1.000
_cell.length_b   1.000
_cell.length_c   1.000
_cell.angle_alpha   90.00
_cell.angle_beta   90.00
_cell.angle_gamma   90.00
#
_symmetry.space_group_name_H-M   'P 1'
#
loop_
_entity.id
_entity.type
_entity.pdbx_description
1 polymer ?
#
loop_
_entity_poly.entity_id
_entity_poly.type
_entity_poly.pdbx_seq_one_letter_code
_entity_poly.pdbx_strand_id
1 'polypeptide(L)'
;NLFQSPDDYYQRWIYSSTIRIIRFISIIITLIMPAFYVAVTSFHTGIIPTKLAYFIAASREGVPFPAFVEAIIMELSFALLLESVARLPKSIGATTGIVGGLIIGQAAVQAGIVSPIMIIIVSVTAITNFTT
;
A
#
# COMPACT_ATOMS: atom_id res chain seq x y z
N ASN A 1 -11.08 -16.35 7.80
CA ASN A 1 -10.12 -17.44 7.55
C ASN A 1 -9.05 -16.93 6.61
N LEU A 2 -7.85 -16.66 7.13
CA LEU A 2 -6.74 -16.02 6.38
C LEU A 2 -6.26 -16.79 5.13
N PHE A 3 -6.58 -18.09 5.02
CA PHE A 3 -6.10 -18.92 3.91
C PHE A 3 -7.21 -19.69 3.18
N GLN A 4 -8.44 -19.72 3.69
CA GLN A 4 -9.53 -20.53 3.14
C GLN A 4 -10.90 -19.88 3.36
N SER A 5 -11.52 -19.35 2.30
CA SER A 5 -12.90 -18.89 2.40
C SER A 5 -13.86 -20.08 2.26
N PRO A 6 -14.99 -20.12 2.98
CA PRO A 6 -16.08 -21.06 2.70
C PRO A 6 -16.53 -21.01 1.22
N ASP A 7 -16.43 -19.84 0.59
CA ASP A 7 -16.73 -19.62 -0.83
C ASP A 7 -15.79 -20.37 -1.78
N ASP A 8 -14.57 -20.70 -1.33
CA ASP A 8 -13.57 -21.40 -2.13
C ASP A 8 -13.95 -22.86 -2.41
N TYR A 9 -14.93 -23.42 -1.66
CA TYR A 9 -15.47 -24.77 -1.84
C TYR A 9 -16.62 -24.85 -2.84
N TYR A 10 -17.23 -23.72 -3.20
CA TYR A 10 -18.30 -23.65 -4.20
C TYR A 10 -17.77 -23.54 -5.63
N GLN A 11 -16.47 -23.30 -5.79
CA GLN A 11 -15.82 -23.18 -7.10
C GLN A 11 -15.05 -24.44 -7.50
N ARG A 12 -14.84 -24.60 -8.82
CA ARG A 12 -13.97 -25.65 -9.37
C ARG A 12 -12.57 -25.57 -8.75
N TRP A 13 -12.01 -26.73 -8.40
CA TRP A 13 -10.73 -26.87 -7.69
C TRP A 13 -9.57 -26.08 -8.29
N ILE A 14 -9.52 -25.93 -9.63
CA ILE A 14 -8.53 -25.13 -10.35
C ILE A 14 -8.63 -23.63 -10.03
N TYR A 15 -9.84 -23.07 -9.97
CA TYR A 15 -10.02 -21.65 -9.65
C TYR A 15 -9.70 -21.36 -8.18
N SER A 16 -10.17 -22.24 -7.29
CA SER A 16 -9.89 -22.19 -5.85
C SER A 16 -8.38 -22.22 -5.55
N SER A 17 -7.62 -23.07 -6.27
CA SER A 17 -6.17 -23.18 -6.12
C SER A 17 -5.43 -21.93 -6.59
N THR A 18 -5.83 -21.34 -7.71
CA THR A 18 -5.25 -20.08 -8.21
C THR A 18 -5.46 -18.92 -7.24
N ILE A 19 -6.67 -18.80 -6.66
CA ILE A 19 -6.97 -17.75 -5.68
C ILE A 19 -6.12 -17.89 -4.42
N ARG A 20 -5.86 -19.12 -3.95
CA ARG A 20 -4.96 -19.36 -2.80
C ARG A 20 -3.53 -18.92 -3.07
N ILE A 21 -3.00 -19.18 -4.27
CA ILE A 21 -1.66 -18.73 -4.67
C ILE A 21 -1.59 -17.20 -4.66
N ILE A 22 -2.62 -16.53 -5.19
CA ILE A 22 -2.71 -15.07 -5.19
C ILE A 22 -2.73 -14.52 -3.75
N ARG A 23 -3.54 -15.08 -2.84
CA ARG A 23 -3.56 -14.66 -1.42
C ARG A 23 -2.19 -14.82 -0.76
N PHE A 24 -1.49 -15.93 -1.02
CA PHE A 24 -0.16 -16.14 -0.45
C PHE A 24 0.85 -15.09 -0.92
N ILE A 25 0.85 -14.76 -2.22
CA ILE A 25 1.70 -13.71 -2.78
C ILE A 25 1.29 -12.34 -2.22
N SER A 26 0.00 -12.05 -2.11
CA SER A 26 -0.50 -10.79 -1.55
C SER A 26 -0.03 -10.57 -0.11
N ILE A 27 -0.10 -11.58 0.76
CA ILE A 27 0.40 -11.49 2.15
C ILE A 27 1.90 -11.11 2.17
N ILE A 28 2.70 -11.75 1.31
CA ILE A 28 4.14 -11.47 1.21
C ILE A 28 4.35 -10.02 0.77
N ILE A 29 3.62 -9.56 -0.24
CA ILE A 29 3.74 -8.19 -0.75
C ILE A 29 3.30 -7.19 0.33
N THR A 30 2.15 -7.37 0.97
CA THR A 30 1.64 -6.44 1.99
C THR A 30 2.64 -6.26 3.14
N LEU A 31 3.32 -7.33 3.56
CA LEU A 31 4.28 -7.24 4.66
C LEU A 31 5.65 -6.70 4.23
N ILE A 32 6.17 -7.17 3.09
CA ILE A 32 7.55 -6.89 2.68
C ILE A 32 7.68 -5.55 1.97
N MET A 33 6.67 -5.11 1.21
CA MET A 33 6.80 -3.95 0.32
C MET A 33 7.16 -2.63 1.02
N PRO A 34 6.49 -2.22 2.12
CA PRO A 34 6.88 -1.00 2.83
C PRO A 34 8.27 -1.14 3.48
N ALA A 35 8.59 -2.29 4.08
CA ALA A 35 9.89 -2.55 4.69
C ALA A 35 11.03 -2.54 3.65
N PHE A 36 10.78 -3.11 2.46
CA PHE A 36 11.73 -3.16 1.35
C PHE A 36 12.05 -1.75 0.84
N TYR A 37 11.04 -0.89 0.69
CA TYR A 37 11.26 0.50 0.29
C TYR A 37 12.13 1.26 1.28
N VAL A 38 11.84 1.16 2.57
CA VAL A 38 12.64 1.81 3.63
C VAL A 38 14.07 1.28 3.61
N ALA A 39 14.27 -0.03 3.45
CA ALA A 39 15.60 -0.65 3.40
C ALA A 39 16.42 -0.19 2.19
N VAL A 40 15.81 -0.15 1.00
CA VAL A 40 16.49 0.25 -0.24
C VAL A 40 16.84 1.73 -0.22
N THR A 41 15.92 2.60 0.23
CA THR A 41 16.16 4.04 0.28
C THR A 41 17.12 4.47 1.39
N SER A 42 17.16 3.75 2.51
CA SER A 42 17.99 4.14 3.67
C SER A 42 19.38 3.49 3.69
N PHE A 43 19.52 2.26 3.18
CA PHE A 43 20.76 1.48 3.32
C PHE A 43 21.40 1.07 1.98
N HIS A 44 20.62 0.93 0.91
CA HIS A 44 21.10 0.35 -0.36
C HIS A 44 20.71 1.17 -1.59
N THR A 45 21.04 2.47 -1.59
CA THR A 45 20.81 3.34 -2.76
C THR A 45 21.58 2.91 -4.01
N GLY A 46 22.66 2.14 -3.86
CA GLY A 46 23.49 1.64 -4.97
C GLY A 46 22.93 0.44 -5.74
N ILE A 47 21.87 -0.22 -5.26
CA ILE A 47 21.21 -1.32 -5.98
C ILE A 47 20.29 -0.78 -7.09
N ILE A 48 19.90 0.49 -6.99
CA ILE A 48 18.97 1.12 -7.91
C ILE A 48 19.74 1.65 -9.13
N PRO A 49 19.28 1.38 -10.38
CA PRO A 49 19.85 2.00 -11.57
C PRO A 49 19.92 3.52 -11.41
N THR A 50 21.04 4.13 -11.78
CA THR A 50 21.31 5.57 -11.54
C THR A 50 20.19 6.50 -12.01
N LYS A 51 19.53 6.19 -13.14
CA LYS A 51 18.35 6.93 -13.62
C LYS A 51 17.18 6.90 -12.62
N LEU A 52 16.87 5.73 -12.07
CA LEU A 52 15.78 5.57 -11.11
C LEU A 52 16.15 6.17 -9.74
N ALA A 53 17.42 6.08 -9.34
CA ALA A 53 17.91 6.73 -8.12
C ALA A 53 17.77 8.27 -8.20
N TYR A 54 18.04 8.85 -9.38
CA TYR A 54 17.81 10.28 -9.63
C TYR A 54 16.33 10.66 -9.52
N PHE A 55 15.42 9.87 -10.08
CA PHE A 55 13.98 10.13 -9.93
C PHE A 55 13.51 10.01 -8.47
N ILE A 56 14.02 9.03 -7.72
CA ILE A 56 13.72 8.90 -6.29
C ILE A 56 14.25 10.12 -5.53
N ALA A 57 15.49 10.54 -5.78
CA ALA A 57 16.09 11.72 -5.14
C ALA A 57 15.31 13.00 -5.46
N ALA A 58 14.96 13.23 -6.73
CA ALA A 58 14.13 14.37 -7.15
C ALA A 58 12.71 14.32 -6.55
N SER A 59 12.12 13.13 -6.44
CA SER A 59 10.79 12.96 -5.82
C SER A 59 10.78 13.18 -4.30
N ARG A 60 11.96 13.21 -3.68
CA ARG A 60 12.17 13.50 -2.25
C ARG A 60 12.65 14.93 -2.02
N GLU A 61 12.83 15.72 -3.08
CA GLU A 61 13.24 17.12 -3.00
C GLU A 61 12.09 17.95 -2.39
N GLY A 62 12.24 18.28 -1.10
CA GLY A 62 11.20 18.96 -0.31
C GLY A 62 10.52 18.12 0.76
N VAL A 63 10.82 16.81 0.86
CA VAL A 63 10.31 15.96 1.94
C VAL A 63 11.28 15.97 3.13
N PRO A 64 10.92 16.54 4.30
CA PRO A 64 11.84 16.71 5.43
C PRO A 64 12.03 15.42 6.25
N PHE A 65 11.17 14.41 6.03
CA PHE A 65 11.14 13.19 6.83
C PHE A 65 11.93 12.02 6.21
N PRO A 66 12.55 11.17 7.04
CA PRO A 66 13.14 9.92 6.57
C PRO A 66 12.04 8.95 6.09
N ALA A 67 12.38 8.06 5.15
CA ALA A 67 11.44 7.12 4.53
C ALA A 67 10.67 6.26 5.54
N PHE A 68 11.28 5.96 6.69
CA PHE A 68 10.62 5.23 7.78
C PHE A 68 9.44 5.99 8.40
N VAL A 69 9.62 7.29 8.69
CA VAL A 69 8.56 8.13 9.28
C VAL A 69 7.46 8.37 8.26
N GLU A 70 7.86 8.62 7.01
CA GLU A 70 6.96 8.72 5.86
C GLU A 70 6.06 7.49 5.74
N ALA A 71 6.64 6.30 5.84
CA ALA A 71 5.90 5.04 5.80
C ALA A 71 4.90 4.93 6.95
N ILE A 72 5.31 5.20 8.20
CA ILE A 72 4.42 5.13 9.37
C ILE A 72 3.23 6.06 9.23
N ILE A 73 3.45 7.32 8.81
CA ILE A 73 2.38 8.31 8.67
C ILE A 73 1.36 7.84 7.64
N MET A 74 1.83 7.36 6.48
CA MET A 74 0.94 6.90 5.42
C MET A 74 0.23 5.60 5.76
N GLU A 75 0.93 4.63 6.32
CA GLU A 75 0.35 3.33 6.72
C GLU A 75 -0.75 3.55 7.76
N LEU A 76 -0.48 4.40 8.77
CA LEU A 76 -1.45 4.76 9.79
C LEU A 76 -2.65 5.50 9.21
N SER A 77 -2.41 6.50 8.37
CA SER A 77 -3.49 7.27 7.72
C SER A 77 -4.39 6.37 6.89
N PHE A 78 -3.80 5.43 6.14
CA PHE A 78 -4.54 4.49 5.32
C PHE A 78 -5.30 3.47 6.17
N ALA A 79 -4.70 2.94 7.23
CA ALA A 79 -5.37 2.03 8.16
C ALA A 79 -6.58 2.69 8.84
N LEU A 80 -6.45 3.94 9.26
CA LEU A 80 -7.56 4.72 9.82
C LEU A 80 -8.68 4.95 8.80
N LEU A 81 -8.33 5.23 7.54
CA LEU A 81 -9.30 5.34 6.47
C LEU A 81 -10.07 4.04 6.29
N LEU A 82 -9.37 2.90 6.26
CA LEU A 82 -9.98 1.59 6.06
C LEU A 82 -10.92 1.21 7.20
N GLU A 83 -10.49 1.43 8.45
CA GLU A 83 -11.32 1.20 9.63
C GLU A 83 -12.56 2.10 9.64
N SER A 84 -12.43 3.33 9.14
CA SER A 84 -13.56 4.25 8.99
C SER A 84 -14.54 3.77 7.92
N VAL A 85 -14.04 3.29 6.77
CA VAL A 85 -14.86 2.75 5.68
C VAL A 85 -15.62 1.50 6.12
N ALA A 86 -15.00 0.63 6.93
CA ALA A 86 -15.62 -0.59 7.45
C ALA A 86 -16.83 -0.31 8.37
N ARG A 87 -16.87 0.87 9.01
CA ARG A 87 -17.95 1.29 9.91
C ARG A 87 -19.11 1.98 9.20
N LEU A 88 -18.95 2.35 7.93
CA LEU A 88 -19.97 3.05 7.16
C LEU A 88 -20.96 2.10 6.48
N PRO A 89 -22.23 2.50 6.27
CA PRO A 89 -23.16 1.77 5.44
C PRO A 89 -22.62 1.58 4.02
N LYS A 90 -22.89 0.43 3.38
CA LYS A 90 -22.38 0.07 2.05
C LYS A 90 -22.65 1.13 0.97
N SER A 91 -23.75 1.88 1.07
CA SER A 91 -24.12 2.95 0.14
C SER A 91 -23.21 4.18 0.19
N ILE A 92 -22.51 4.42 1.30
CA ILE A 92 -21.66 5.59 1.51
C ILE A 92 -20.18 5.18 1.61
N GLY A 93 -19.89 4.00 2.15
CA GLY A 93 -18.51 3.53 2.38
C GLY A 93 -17.64 3.51 1.13
N ALA A 94 -18.19 3.11 -0.03
CA ALA A 94 -17.43 3.08 -1.29
C ALA A 94 -17.00 4.49 -1.75
N THR A 95 -17.92 5.46 -1.70
CA THR A 95 -17.64 6.85 -2.08
C THR A 95 -16.64 7.48 -1.12
N THR A 96 -16.80 7.28 0.20
CA THR A 96 -15.87 7.79 1.20
C THR A 96 -14.49 7.17 1.08
N GLY A 97 -14.37 5.89 0.74
CA GLY A 97 -13.08 5.24 0.51
C GLY A 97 -12.33 5.83 -0.69
N ILE A 98 -13.01 6.04 -1.81
CA ILE A 98 -12.41 6.63 -3.03
C ILE A 98 -11.97 8.08 -2.76
N VAL A 99 -12.88 8.89 -2.21
CA VAL A 99 -12.61 10.31 -1.94
C VAL A 99 -11.54 10.46 -0.88
N GLY A 100 -11.61 9.68 0.21
CA GLY A 100 -10.63 9.71 1.28
C GLY A 100 -9.23 9.31 0.79
N GLY A 101 -9.11 8.23 0.01
CA GLY A 101 -7.82 7.76 -0.49
C GLY A 101 -7.17 8.76 -1.43
N LEU A 102 -7.96 9.36 -2.34
CA LEU A 102 -7.49 10.39 -3.27
C LEU A 102 -7.05 11.65 -2.54
N ILE A 103 -7.87 12.17 -1.61
CA ILE A 103 -7.56 13.40 -0.87
C ILE A 103 -6.33 13.20 0.01
N ILE A 104 -6.23 12.09 0.75
CA ILE A 104 -5.05 11.79 1.58
C ILE A 104 -3.80 11.71 0.71
N GLY A 105 -3.84 10.98 -0.40
CA GLY A 105 -2.71 10.84 -1.30
C GLY A 105 -2.28 12.17 -1.90
N GLN A 106 -3.20 12.94 -2.48
CA GLN A 106 -2.88 14.21 -3.11
C GLN A 106 -2.41 15.26 -2.11
N ALA A 107 -3.07 15.39 -0.96
CA ALA A 107 -2.69 16.32 0.08
C ALA A 107 -1.31 15.99 0.67
N ALA A 108 -0.99 14.69 0.84
CA ALA A 108 0.30 14.26 1.38
C ALA A 108 1.47 14.64 0.45
N VAL A 109 1.30 14.52 -0.88
CA VAL A 109 2.31 14.99 -1.86
C VAL A 109 2.40 16.51 -1.87
N GLN A 110 1.26 17.21 -1.95
CA GLN A 110 1.25 18.66 -2.07
C GLN A 110 1.80 19.35 -0.81
N ALA A 111 1.57 18.78 0.37
CA ALA A 111 2.12 19.28 1.62
C ALA A 111 3.63 18.97 1.78
N GLY A 112 4.23 18.18 0.87
CA GLY A 112 5.62 17.77 0.95
C GLY A 112 5.93 16.86 2.15
N ILE A 113 4.90 16.26 2.78
CA ILE A 113 5.09 15.37 3.94
C ILE A 113 5.54 13.99 3.47
N VAL A 114 5.11 13.59 2.27
CA VAL A 114 5.28 12.24 1.72
C VAL A 114 5.67 12.32 0.25
N SER A 115 6.62 11.48 -0.16
CA SER A 115 7.05 11.31 -1.54
C SER A 115 5.98 10.59 -2.39
N PRO A 116 5.84 10.93 -3.68
CA PRO A 116 4.93 10.23 -4.58
C PRO A 116 5.17 8.71 -4.64
N ILE A 117 6.42 8.27 -4.47
CA ILE A 117 6.81 6.86 -4.54
C ILE A 117 6.25 6.08 -3.35
N MET A 118 6.26 6.66 -2.15
CA MET A 118 5.67 6.01 -0.98
C MET A 118 4.16 5.80 -1.14
N ILE A 119 3.45 6.75 -1.76
CA ILE A 119 2.01 6.59 -2.02
C ILE A 119 1.72 5.41 -2.94
N ILE A 120 2.55 5.21 -3.96
CA ILE A 120 2.44 4.03 -4.84
C ILE A 120 2.60 2.75 -4.01
N ILE A 121 3.60 2.70 -3.14
CA ILE A 121 3.87 1.54 -2.29
C ILE A 121 2.71 1.25 -1.33
N VAL A 122 2.18 2.27 -0.66
CA VAL A 122 1.03 2.11 0.25
C VAL A 122 -0.22 1.70 -0.52
N SER A 123 -0.42 2.20 -1.73
CA SER A 123 -1.55 1.80 -2.57
C SER A 123 -1.48 0.32 -2.94
N VAL A 124 -0.29 -0.19 -3.33
CA VAL A 124 -0.08 -1.62 -3.61
C VAL A 124 -0.29 -2.46 -2.34
N THR A 125 0.21 -1.99 -1.21
CA THR A 125 0.06 -2.64 0.10
C THR A 125 -1.40 -2.73 0.50
N ALA A 126 -2.18 -1.66 0.31
CA ALA A 126 -3.61 -1.63 0.56
C ALA A 126 -4.41 -2.59 -0.34
N ILE A 127 -4.12 -2.62 -1.65
CA ILE A 127 -4.79 -3.53 -2.60
C ILE A 127 -4.54 -4.99 -2.23
N THR A 128 -3.29 -5.31 -1.87
CA THR A 128 -2.92 -6.67 -1.46
C THR A 128 -3.51 -7.05 -0.11
N ASN A 129 -3.66 -6.09 0.81
CA ASN A 129 -4.35 -6.29 2.08
C ASN A 129 -5.81 -6.72 1.87
N PHE A 130 -6.56 -6.04 1.00
CA PHE A 130 -7.95 -6.42 0.67
C PHE A 130 -8.10 -7.76 -0.08
N THR A 131 -7.03 -8.21 -0.72
CA THR A 131 -7.03 -9.50 -1.43
C THR A 131 -6.93 -10.69 -0.46
N THR A 132 -6.34 -10.46 0.72
CA THR A 132 -6.05 -11.47 1.74
C THR A 132 -7.29 -11.78 2.58
#